data_AF-A0A3M1IQ49-F1
#
_entry.id   AF-A0A3M1IQ49-F1
#
_cell.length_a   1.000
_cell.length_b   1.000
_cell.length_c   1.000
_cell.angle_alpha   90.00
_cell.angle_beta   90.00
_cell.angle_gamma   90.00
#
_symmetry.space_group_name_H-M   'P 1'
#
loop_
_entity.id
_entity.type
_entity.pdbx_description
1 polymer ?
#
loop_
_entity_poly.entity_id
_entity_poly.type
_entity_poly.pdbx_seq_one_letter_code
_entity_poly.pdbx_strand_id
1 'polypeptide(L)'
;MWLAWAALCAGRLDGAPANAAGLSAEHVALMEFLTNRPPIKRVEFDLSYNRIFPEEPPDPPFVRVRASLQPGGFYFQFPTPYPFRTPYTKGESADYYWGVTSNVVSLAPKSGPGADPKNGTQIVVENERKELEELLQFGLEEAAPGSIHWLTPTNFVASTRPLKNGERLRLTGRLILDRDGRPKELRYQDAERRAIDIVVRYRYEERGAVLPKTTIVQRDKSIIRPHPGQRLMTNILVSLEPGVVPEAAQGFTPSMFIGEQDPPRELLINSNGVRYVVTELGMIRNEGVEPPAYALVTERPGAARYGGLVVTVALACGFVWWLGKRRRQPTTPNQKS
;
A
#
# COMPACT_ATOMS: atom_id res chain seq x y z
N MET A 1 -24.82 14.38 5.27
CA MET A 1 -23.42 14.30 5.74
C MET A 1 -22.43 14.98 4.78
N TRP A 2 -22.51 14.77 3.46
CA TRP A 2 -21.68 15.47 2.46
C TRP A 2 -21.74 17.02 2.49
N LEU A 3 -22.90 17.59 2.83
CA LEU A 3 -23.10 19.04 2.93
C LEU A 3 -22.21 19.71 3.98
N ALA A 4 -21.82 19.00 5.05
CA ALA A 4 -20.94 19.54 6.08
C ALA A 4 -19.48 19.68 5.58
N TRP A 5 -19.01 18.73 4.77
CA TRP A 5 -17.67 18.77 4.19
C TRP A 5 -17.58 19.80 3.06
N ALA A 6 -18.61 19.88 2.21
CA ALA A 6 -18.71 20.93 1.21
C ALA A 6 -18.77 22.33 1.84
N ALA A 7 -19.44 22.50 2.99
CA ALA A 7 -19.45 23.76 3.74
C ALA A 7 -18.08 24.10 4.35
N LEU A 8 -17.33 23.11 4.83
CA LEU A 8 -15.95 23.28 5.34
C LEU A 8 -14.95 23.64 4.22
N CYS A 9 -15.16 23.18 2.98
CA CYS A 9 -14.25 23.44 1.86
C CYS A 9 -14.67 24.60 0.95
N ALA A 10 -15.96 24.92 0.85
CA ALA A 10 -16.47 26.02 0.01
C ALA A 10 -16.57 27.36 0.78
N GLY A 11 -16.51 27.32 2.12
CA GLY A 11 -16.50 28.53 2.93
C GLY A 11 -15.11 29.15 2.99
N ARG A 12 -14.94 30.34 2.40
CA ARG A 12 -14.16 31.38 3.07
C ARG A 12 -14.80 31.50 4.45
N LEU A 13 -14.15 31.00 5.50
CA LEU A 13 -14.63 31.10 6.87
C LEU A 13 -14.41 32.54 7.36
N ASP A 14 -15.08 33.49 6.71
CA ASP A 14 -15.31 34.82 7.25
C ASP A 14 -16.34 34.67 8.38
N GLY A 15 -15.86 34.22 9.54
CA GLY A 15 -16.66 34.13 10.76
C GLY A 15 -17.08 32.72 11.19
N ALA A 16 -16.19 31.72 11.12
CA ALA A 16 -16.36 30.58 12.01
C ALA A 16 -16.27 31.09 13.47
N PRO A 17 -17.23 30.79 14.36
CA PRO A 17 -17.11 31.18 15.75
C PRO A 17 -15.83 30.55 16.31
N ALA A 18 -14.95 31.38 16.86
CA ALA A 18 -13.79 30.94 17.61
C ALA A 18 -14.29 30.03 18.74
N ASN A 19 -14.24 28.71 18.53
CA ASN A 19 -14.64 27.76 19.54
C ASN A 19 -13.71 27.91 20.74
N ALA A 20 -14.31 27.98 21.94
CA ALA A 20 -13.71 28.30 23.23
C ALA A 20 -12.57 27.37 23.72
N ALA A 21 -12.00 26.54 22.86
CA ALA A 21 -10.94 25.57 23.16
C ALA A 21 -9.59 25.87 22.47
N GLY A 22 -9.45 26.97 21.73
CA GLY A 22 -8.17 27.34 21.09
C GLY A 22 -7.75 26.43 19.93
N LEU A 23 -8.70 25.72 19.31
CA LEU A 23 -8.47 24.88 18.13
C LEU A 23 -8.76 25.67 16.86
N SER A 24 -7.89 25.52 15.86
CA SER A 24 -8.06 26.13 14.54
C SER A 24 -9.05 25.37 13.65
N ALA A 25 -9.52 26.00 12.56
CA ALA A 25 -10.33 25.32 11.54
C ALA A 25 -9.55 24.19 10.86
N GLU A 26 -8.25 24.39 10.63
CA GLU A 26 -7.34 23.40 10.06
C GLU A 26 -7.22 22.16 10.96
N HIS A 27 -7.24 22.34 12.29
CA HIS A 27 -7.24 21.24 13.24
C HIS A 27 -8.49 20.36 13.07
N VAL A 28 -9.67 20.99 13.08
CA VAL A 28 -10.95 20.28 12.95
C VAL A 28 -11.04 19.58 11.60
N ALA A 29 -10.65 20.26 10.52
CA ALA A 29 -10.68 19.71 9.17
C ALA A 29 -9.73 18.51 9.00
N LEU A 30 -8.51 18.57 9.55
CA LEU A 30 -7.57 17.45 9.51
C LEU A 30 -8.12 16.24 10.28
N MET A 31 -8.62 16.44 11.50
CA MET A 31 -9.22 15.35 12.29
C MET A 31 -10.38 14.69 11.54
N GLU A 32 -11.31 15.52 11.04
CA GLU A 32 -12.49 15.04 10.32
C GLU A 32 -12.11 14.29 9.05
N PHE A 33 -11.12 14.78 8.29
CA PHE A 33 -10.64 14.07 7.12
C PHE A 33 -10.00 12.73 7.46
N LEU A 34 -9.22 12.64 8.53
CA LEU A 34 -8.56 11.40 8.94
C LEU A 34 -9.54 10.34 9.47
N THR A 35 -10.66 10.75 10.05
CA THR A 35 -11.67 9.84 10.63
C THR A 35 -12.82 9.54 9.67
N ASN A 36 -13.31 10.55 8.94
CA ASN A 36 -14.52 10.51 8.12
C ASN A 36 -14.23 10.95 6.68
N ARG A 37 -13.14 10.45 6.10
CA ARG A 37 -12.70 10.82 4.75
C ARG A 37 -13.84 10.65 3.73
N PRO A 38 -14.23 11.70 2.98
CA PRO A 38 -15.19 11.54 1.89
C PRO A 38 -14.54 10.75 0.74
N PRO A 39 -15.34 10.16 -0.17
CA PRO A 39 -14.88 9.79 -1.49
C PRO A 39 -14.08 10.93 -2.15
N ILE A 40 -12.99 10.56 -2.81
CA ILE A 40 -12.03 11.48 -3.40
C ILE A 40 -12.20 11.38 -4.90
N LYS A 41 -12.82 12.41 -5.51
CA LYS A 41 -13.01 12.49 -6.94
C LYS A 41 -11.66 12.58 -7.65
N ARG A 42 -10.76 13.44 -7.16
CA ARG A 42 -9.40 13.60 -7.68
C ARG A 42 -8.46 14.04 -6.58
N VAL A 43 -7.26 13.51 -6.57
CA VAL A 43 -6.16 14.01 -5.75
C VAL A 43 -4.87 13.99 -6.54
N GLU A 44 -4.02 14.99 -6.32
CA GLU A 44 -2.69 15.06 -6.88
C GLU A 44 -1.66 15.28 -5.79
N PHE A 45 -0.59 14.49 -5.83
CA PHE A 45 0.56 14.61 -4.94
C PHE A 45 1.85 14.73 -5.73
N ASP A 46 2.77 15.54 -5.25
CA ASP A 46 4.19 15.45 -5.59
C ASP A 46 4.89 14.66 -4.47
N LEU A 47 5.40 13.48 -4.81
CA LEU A 47 6.04 12.55 -3.87
C LEU A 47 7.55 12.63 -4.00
N SER A 48 8.27 12.75 -2.88
CA SER A 48 9.73 12.79 -2.92
C SER A 48 10.29 11.49 -3.50
N TYR A 49 11.32 11.58 -4.34
CA TYR A 49 11.88 10.43 -5.06
C TYR A 49 12.27 9.28 -4.12
N ASN A 50 12.86 9.61 -2.97
CA ASN A 50 13.24 8.65 -1.94
C ASN A 50 12.07 7.90 -1.27
N ARG A 51 10.81 8.31 -1.50
CA ARG A 51 9.61 7.54 -1.16
C ARG A 51 9.43 6.36 -2.12
N ILE A 52 9.78 6.55 -3.38
CA ILE A 52 9.58 5.58 -4.45
C ILE A 52 10.86 4.74 -4.65
N PHE A 53 12.03 5.37 -4.67
CA PHE A 53 13.34 4.74 -4.86
C PHE A 53 14.34 5.27 -3.81
N PRO A 54 14.56 4.54 -2.71
CA PRO A 54 15.41 5.01 -1.62
C PRO A 54 16.92 4.98 -1.92
N GLU A 55 17.35 4.33 -3.02
CA GLU A 55 18.77 4.00 -3.28
C GLU A 55 19.44 4.88 -4.35
N GLU A 56 18.73 5.80 -5.00
CA GLU A 56 19.25 6.58 -6.13
C GLU A 56 19.19 8.11 -5.87
N PRO A 57 20.19 8.88 -6.33
CA PRO A 57 20.15 10.34 -6.23
C PRO A 57 19.08 10.93 -7.16
N PRO A 58 18.30 11.92 -6.69
CA PRO A 58 17.09 12.37 -7.38
C PRO A 58 17.38 13.25 -8.61
N ASP A 59 16.77 12.92 -9.75
CA ASP A 59 16.46 13.90 -10.81
C ASP A 59 15.30 13.44 -11.72
N PRO A 60 14.07 13.98 -11.57
CA PRO A 60 13.63 15.04 -10.65
C PRO A 60 13.48 14.61 -9.18
N PRO A 61 13.51 15.58 -8.23
CA PRO A 61 13.34 15.33 -6.79
C PRO A 61 11.94 14.89 -6.37
N PHE A 62 10.94 15.13 -7.21
CA PHE A 62 9.56 14.76 -6.97
C PHE A 62 8.95 14.10 -8.18
N VAL A 63 8.03 13.16 -7.92
CA VAL A 63 7.22 12.51 -8.95
C VAL A 63 5.76 12.85 -8.69
N ARG A 64 5.10 13.40 -9.71
CA ARG A 64 3.67 13.70 -9.67
C ARG A 64 2.88 12.39 -9.76
N VAL A 65 1.88 12.26 -8.91
CA VAL A 65 0.88 11.20 -8.93
C VAL A 65 -0.50 11.83 -9.01
N ARG A 66 -1.39 11.22 -9.80
CA ARG A 66 -2.83 11.53 -9.83
C ARG A 66 -3.62 10.31 -9.41
N ALA A 67 -4.65 10.49 -8.61
CA ALA A 67 -5.45 9.38 -8.12
C ALA A 67 -6.90 9.77 -7.83
N SER A 68 -7.74 8.76 -7.66
CA SER A 68 -9.11 8.87 -7.20
C SER A 68 -9.44 7.67 -6.32
N LEU A 69 -10.25 7.88 -5.28
CA LEU A 69 -10.68 6.83 -4.36
C LEU A 69 -12.19 6.92 -4.17
N GLN A 70 -12.91 5.99 -4.81
CA GLN A 70 -14.36 5.90 -4.84
C GLN A 70 -14.83 4.67 -4.04
N PRO A 71 -16.10 4.60 -3.62
CA PRO A 71 -16.64 3.39 -2.98
C PRO A 71 -16.56 2.15 -3.88
N GLY A 72 -16.75 2.32 -5.20
CA GLY A 72 -16.73 1.25 -6.19
C GLY A 72 -15.34 0.90 -6.74
N GLY A 73 -14.30 1.68 -6.43
CA GLY A 73 -12.95 1.43 -6.95
C GLY A 73 -12.00 2.61 -6.78
N PHE A 74 -10.81 2.51 -7.35
CA PHE A 74 -9.81 3.57 -7.32
C PHE A 74 -9.01 3.57 -8.61
N TYR A 75 -8.28 4.64 -8.85
CA TYR A 75 -7.13 4.59 -9.75
C TYR A 75 -5.94 5.33 -9.16
N PHE A 76 -4.75 4.97 -9.62
CA PHE A 76 -3.47 5.56 -9.29
C PHE A 76 -2.63 5.67 -10.55
N GLN A 77 -2.21 6.89 -10.87
CA GLN A 77 -1.60 7.25 -12.14
C GLN A 77 -0.28 7.97 -11.93
N PHE A 78 0.72 7.54 -12.68
CA PHE A 78 1.96 8.26 -12.91
C PHE A 78 1.91 8.87 -14.31
N PRO A 79 1.54 10.16 -14.43
CA PRO A 79 1.36 10.80 -15.73
C PRO A 79 2.68 11.02 -16.48
N THR A 80 3.81 11.02 -15.77
CA THR A 80 5.14 11.22 -16.35
C THR A 80 5.92 9.91 -16.40
N PRO A 81 6.67 9.64 -17.47
CA PRO A 81 7.44 8.40 -17.68
C PRO A 81 8.66 8.28 -16.77
N TYR A 82 8.80 9.10 -15.73
CA TYR A 82 9.94 9.07 -14.83
C TYR A 82 9.54 8.54 -13.44
N PRO A 83 10.29 7.58 -12.88
CA PRO A 83 11.40 6.83 -13.51
C PRO A 83 10.93 5.71 -14.44
N PHE A 84 9.64 5.69 -14.78
CA PHE A 84 8.95 4.54 -15.34
C PHE A 84 9.04 4.24 -16.84
N ARG A 85 9.89 4.77 -17.73
CA ARG A 85 9.85 4.56 -19.20
C ARG A 85 8.53 4.94 -19.93
N THR A 86 7.35 4.63 -19.40
CA THR A 86 6.03 4.96 -19.94
C THR A 86 5.10 5.41 -18.82
N PRO A 87 4.21 6.38 -19.06
CA PRO A 87 3.10 6.66 -18.16
C PRO A 87 2.32 5.37 -17.90
N TYR A 88 1.85 5.20 -16.67
CA TYR A 88 0.98 4.09 -16.35
C TYR A 88 -0.12 4.51 -15.39
N THR A 89 -1.26 3.85 -15.54
CA THR A 89 -2.42 3.97 -14.68
C THR A 89 -2.80 2.59 -14.21
N LYS A 90 -3.08 2.44 -12.92
CA LYS A 90 -3.61 1.21 -12.35
C LYS A 90 -4.87 1.53 -11.61
N GLY A 91 -5.76 0.56 -11.51
CA GLY A 91 -6.99 0.75 -10.78
C GLY A 91 -7.79 -0.51 -10.66
N GLU A 92 -9.00 -0.34 -10.17
CA GLU A 92 -9.95 -1.42 -10.07
C GLU A 92 -11.35 -0.98 -10.48
N SER A 93 -12.07 -1.96 -10.98
CA SER A 93 -13.51 -1.94 -11.20
C SER A 93 -14.17 -2.93 -10.25
N ALA A 94 -15.50 -3.05 -10.34
CA ALA A 94 -16.28 -4.06 -9.61
C ALA A 94 -15.69 -5.47 -9.80
N ASP A 95 -15.38 -5.83 -11.05
CA ASP A 95 -15.05 -7.21 -11.42
C ASP A 95 -13.55 -7.47 -11.64
N TYR A 96 -12.78 -6.42 -11.96
CA TYR A 96 -11.38 -6.57 -12.38
C TYR A 96 -10.44 -5.60 -11.67
N TYR A 97 -9.26 -6.11 -11.35
CA TYR A 97 -8.05 -5.31 -11.21
C TYR A 97 -7.47 -5.05 -12.60
N TRP A 98 -6.94 -3.86 -12.83
CA TRP A 98 -6.40 -3.51 -14.13
C TRP A 98 -5.21 -2.55 -14.08
N GLY A 99 -4.42 -2.55 -15.15
CA GLY A 99 -3.35 -1.61 -15.42
C GLY A 99 -3.31 -1.24 -16.90
N VAL A 100 -2.96 0.00 -17.18
CA VAL A 100 -2.84 0.59 -18.51
C VAL A 100 -1.49 1.29 -18.63
N THR A 101 -0.75 1.00 -19.69
CA THR A 101 0.36 1.81 -20.18
C THR A 101 0.00 2.37 -21.55
N SER A 102 0.94 3.04 -22.23
CA SER A 102 0.71 3.50 -23.61
C SER A 102 0.39 2.38 -24.60
N ASN A 103 0.84 1.14 -24.35
CA ASN A 103 0.72 0.05 -25.33
C ASN A 103 0.02 -1.20 -24.78
N VAL A 104 -0.23 -1.28 -23.47
CA VAL A 104 -0.65 -2.52 -22.82
C VAL A 104 -1.81 -2.26 -21.89
N VAL A 105 -2.85 -3.10 -21.97
CA VAL A 105 -3.85 -3.27 -20.91
C VAL A 105 -3.60 -4.60 -20.22
N SER A 106 -3.52 -4.61 -18.91
CA SER A 106 -3.41 -5.82 -18.09
C SER A 106 -4.61 -5.95 -17.18
N LEU A 107 -5.26 -7.10 -17.17
CA LEU A 107 -6.45 -7.40 -16.38
C LEU A 107 -6.20 -8.59 -15.45
N ALA A 108 -6.89 -8.62 -14.30
CA ALA A 108 -7.06 -9.79 -13.46
C ALA A 108 -8.47 -9.80 -12.84
N PRO A 109 -9.21 -10.91 -12.91
CA PRO A 109 -10.52 -11.01 -12.27
C PRO A 109 -10.39 -11.01 -10.75
N LYS A 110 -11.31 -10.32 -10.07
CA LYS A 110 -11.37 -10.24 -8.60
C LYS A 110 -12.05 -11.45 -7.98
N SER A 111 -12.94 -12.10 -8.72
CA SER A 111 -13.69 -13.27 -8.28
C SER A 111 -14.06 -14.17 -9.47
N GLY A 112 -14.54 -15.38 -9.18
CA GLY A 112 -14.94 -16.34 -10.21
C GLY A 112 -13.76 -17.01 -10.94
N PRO A 113 -14.00 -17.58 -12.13
CA PRO A 113 -12.97 -18.27 -12.90
C PRO A 113 -11.77 -17.37 -13.19
N GLY A 114 -10.56 -17.86 -12.89
CA GLY A 114 -9.31 -17.12 -13.11
C GLY A 114 -8.87 -16.23 -11.96
N ALA A 115 -9.72 -15.99 -10.96
CA ALA A 115 -9.35 -15.19 -9.79
C ALA A 115 -8.37 -15.97 -8.91
N ASP A 116 -7.17 -15.42 -8.71
CA ASP A 116 -6.13 -16.02 -7.88
C ASP A 116 -5.31 -14.90 -7.21
N PRO A 117 -5.04 -14.96 -5.90
CA PRO A 117 -4.23 -13.95 -5.19
C PRO A 117 -2.79 -13.82 -5.71
N LYS A 118 -2.32 -14.76 -6.52
CA LYS A 118 -1.02 -14.72 -7.20
C LYS A 118 -1.06 -13.99 -8.54
N ASN A 119 -2.23 -13.54 -9.00
CA ASN A 119 -2.33 -12.75 -10.23
C ASN A 119 -1.48 -11.48 -10.08
N GLY A 120 -0.50 -11.30 -10.97
CA GLY A 120 0.46 -10.20 -10.86
C GLY A 120 -0.22 -8.83 -10.85
N THR A 121 -1.25 -8.62 -11.68
CA THR A 121 -2.04 -7.38 -11.68
C THR A 121 -2.75 -7.14 -10.35
N GLN A 122 -3.31 -8.17 -9.70
CA GLN A 122 -3.93 -8.02 -8.38
C GLN A 122 -2.93 -7.50 -7.35
N ILE A 123 -1.80 -8.19 -7.20
CA ILE A 123 -0.76 -7.84 -6.22
C ILE A 123 -0.34 -6.38 -6.38
N VAL A 124 -0.09 -5.96 -7.62
CA VAL A 124 0.38 -4.62 -7.93
C VAL A 124 -0.72 -3.58 -7.67
N VAL A 125 -1.95 -3.82 -8.09
CA VAL A 125 -3.08 -2.88 -7.87
C VAL A 125 -3.38 -2.74 -6.39
N GLU A 126 -3.40 -3.83 -5.61
CA GLU A 126 -3.61 -3.77 -4.16
C GLU A 126 -2.52 -2.95 -3.45
N ASN A 127 -1.27 -3.04 -3.91
CA ASN A 127 -0.18 -2.21 -3.38
C ASN A 127 -0.39 -0.71 -3.67
N GLU A 128 -0.82 -0.35 -4.88
CA GLU A 128 -1.10 1.05 -5.24
C GLU A 128 -2.31 1.60 -4.47
N ARG A 129 -3.34 0.77 -4.24
CA ARG A 129 -4.48 1.12 -3.38
C ARG A 129 -4.01 1.44 -1.97
N LYS A 130 -3.18 0.55 -1.41
CA LYS A 130 -2.59 0.73 -0.09
C LYS A 130 -1.77 2.02 -0.03
N GLU A 131 -0.92 2.27 -1.02
CA GLU A 131 -0.10 3.48 -1.09
C GLU A 131 -0.98 4.75 -1.16
N LEU A 132 -2.04 4.76 -1.97
CA LEU A 132 -3.01 5.87 -2.02
C LEU A 132 -3.68 6.11 -0.66
N GLU A 133 -4.14 5.04 -0.01
CA GLU A 133 -4.76 5.11 1.31
C GLU A 133 -3.78 5.63 2.38
N GLU A 134 -2.49 5.28 2.28
CA GLU A 134 -1.41 5.78 3.14
C GLU A 134 -1.13 7.27 2.89
N LEU A 135 -1.05 7.72 1.64
CA LEU A 135 -0.88 9.13 1.29
C LEU A 135 -2.03 10.00 1.83
N LEU A 136 -3.26 9.51 1.69
CA LEU A 136 -4.47 10.14 2.21
C LEU A 136 -4.60 10.06 3.74
N GLN A 137 -3.62 9.51 4.45
CA GLN A 137 -3.53 9.54 5.91
C GLN A 137 -2.56 10.61 6.42
N PHE A 138 -2.00 11.45 5.54
CA PHE A 138 -1.16 12.59 5.92
C PHE A 138 -0.09 12.23 6.97
N GLY A 139 0.63 11.13 6.71
CA GLY A 139 1.74 10.64 7.54
C GLY A 139 1.38 9.61 8.62
N LEU A 140 0.09 9.31 8.84
CA LEU A 140 -0.40 8.19 9.67
C LEU A 140 -0.38 6.86 8.93
N GLU A 141 0.61 6.63 8.07
CA GLU A 141 0.61 5.54 7.08
C GLU A 141 0.58 4.13 7.71
N GLU A 142 1.05 3.96 8.94
CA GLU A 142 0.99 2.66 9.63
C GLU A 142 -0.41 2.33 10.17
N ALA A 143 -1.28 3.34 10.33
CA ALA A 143 -2.65 3.12 10.80
C ALA A 143 -3.53 2.53 9.69
N ALA A 144 -4.38 1.58 10.06
CA ALA A 144 -5.39 1.05 9.16
C ALA A 144 -6.45 2.14 8.87
N PRO A 145 -6.93 2.26 7.62
CA PRO A 145 -8.03 3.16 7.29
C PRO A 145 -9.24 2.94 8.21
N GLY A 146 -9.80 4.01 8.76
CA GLY A 146 -10.96 3.97 9.66
C GLY A 146 -10.68 3.47 11.09
N SER A 147 -9.43 3.23 11.46
CA SER A 147 -9.08 2.74 12.81
C SER A 147 -8.78 3.84 13.84
N ILE A 148 -8.74 5.11 13.41
CA ILE A 148 -8.35 6.23 14.28
C ILE A 148 -9.51 6.59 15.21
N HIS A 149 -9.26 6.56 16.51
CA HIS A 149 -10.18 7.00 17.56
C HIS A 149 -9.54 8.10 18.40
N TRP A 150 -10.11 9.30 18.34
CA TRP A 150 -9.65 10.45 19.12
C TRP A 150 -10.10 10.33 20.58
N LEU A 151 -9.14 10.33 21.51
CA LEU A 151 -9.39 10.33 22.96
C LEU A 151 -9.58 11.76 23.49
N THR A 152 -8.89 12.70 22.86
CA THR A 152 -8.97 14.15 23.09
C THR A 152 -8.76 14.85 21.74
N PRO A 153 -8.93 16.17 21.62
CA PRO A 153 -8.63 16.87 20.38
C PRO A 153 -7.20 16.65 19.86
N THR A 154 -6.25 16.35 20.74
CA THR A 154 -4.84 16.18 20.37
C THR A 154 -4.29 14.77 20.58
N ASN A 155 -5.07 13.82 21.08
CA ASN A 155 -4.57 12.45 21.34
C ASN A 155 -5.50 11.42 20.73
N PHE A 156 -4.94 10.38 20.14
CA PHE A 156 -5.69 9.30 19.52
C PHE A 156 -5.06 7.94 19.77
N VAL A 157 -5.85 6.91 19.51
CA VAL A 157 -5.41 5.53 19.35
C VAL A 157 -5.82 5.03 17.97
N ALA A 158 -5.04 4.12 17.42
CA ALA A 158 -5.36 3.46 16.15
C ALA A 158 -4.87 2.01 16.16
N SER A 159 -5.19 1.25 15.11
CA SER A 159 -4.63 -0.09 14.91
C SER A 159 -3.89 -0.15 13.59
N THR A 160 -2.81 -0.91 13.52
CA THR A 160 -2.15 -1.13 12.24
C THR A 160 -3.00 -2.02 11.33
N ARG A 161 -2.66 -2.03 10.03
CA ARG A 161 -3.07 -3.15 9.17
C ARG A 161 -2.52 -4.47 9.76
N PRO A 162 -3.17 -5.62 9.51
CA PRO A 162 -2.63 -6.91 9.92
C PRO A 162 -1.19 -7.09 9.43
N LEU A 163 -0.30 -7.48 10.34
CA LEU A 163 1.05 -7.90 10.03
C LEU A 163 1.03 -9.26 9.32
N LYS A 164 2.19 -9.72 8.84
CA LYS A 164 2.32 -11.03 8.17
C LYS A 164 1.86 -12.21 9.03
N ASN A 165 1.97 -12.09 10.36
CA ASN A 165 1.49 -13.08 11.33
C ASN A 165 0.00 -12.90 11.71
N GLY A 166 -0.72 -11.96 11.09
CA GLY A 166 -2.11 -11.62 11.39
C GLY A 166 -2.31 -10.68 12.59
N GLU A 167 -1.25 -10.39 13.35
CA GLU A 167 -1.30 -9.50 14.50
C GLU A 167 -1.59 -8.05 14.07
N ARG A 168 -2.30 -7.30 14.91
CA ARG A 168 -2.48 -5.85 14.76
C ARG A 168 -1.86 -5.16 15.96
N LEU A 169 -1.01 -4.17 15.71
CA LEU A 169 -0.41 -3.39 16.78
C LEU A 169 -1.32 -2.21 17.11
N ARG A 170 -1.35 -1.85 18.40
CA ARG A 170 -2.04 -0.65 18.86
C ARG A 170 -1.11 0.54 18.74
N LEU A 171 -1.54 1.54 17.99
CA LEU A 171 -0.84 2.81 17.88
C LEU A 171 -1.41 3.81 18.91
N THR A 172 -0.52 4.58 19.52
CA THR A 172 -0.87 5.74 20.33
C THR A 172 -0.17 6.95 19.74
N GLY A 173 -0.87 8.08 19.64
CA GLY A 173 -0.27 9.26 19.06
C GLY A 173 -0.89 10.56 19.56
N ARG A 174 -0.18 11.64 19.26
CA ARG A 174 -0.56 12.99 19.65
C ARG A 174 -0.26 14.01 18.55
N LEU A 175 -1.17 14.98 18.40
CA LEU A 175 -0.98 16.21 17.63
C LEU A 175 -0.38 17.30 18.53
N ILE A 176 0.67 17.92 18.04
CA ILE A 176 1.30 19.10 18.63
C ILE A 176 0.86 20.29 17.79
N LEU A 177 0.24 21.26 18.45
CA LEU A 177 -0.31 22.45 17.81
C LEU A 177 0.68 23.62 17.87
N ASP A 178 0.57 24.55 16.93
CA ASP A 178 1.22 25.85 17.03
C ASP A 178 0.44 26.81 17.93
N ARG A 179 0.87 28.08 17.98
CA ARG A 179 0.24 29.12 18.80
C ARG A 179 -1.18 29.49 18.35
N ASP A 180 -1.51 29.22 17.09
CA ASP A 180 -2.81 29.51 16.50
C ASP A 180 -3.73 28.27 16.58
N GLY A 181 -3.32 27.21 17.27
CA GLY A 181 -4.07 25.97 17.39
C GLY A 181 -4.04 25.10 16.13
N ARG A 182 -3.09 25.33 15.21
CA ARG A 182 -2.94 24.55 13.96
C ARG A 182 -2.04 23.34 14.16
N PRO A 183 -2.38 22.16 13.61
CA PRO A 183 -1.52 20.98 13.71
C PRO A 183 -0.17 21.22 13.03
N LYS A 184 0.91 21.25 13.82
CA LYS A 184 2.27 21.45 13.31
C LYS A 184 3.03 20.14 13.20
N GLU A 185 2.81 19.25 14.15
CA GLU A 185 3.52 17.98 14.22
C GLU A 185 2.60 16.90 14.78
N LEU A 186 2.76 15.70 14.27
CA LEU A 186 2.13 14.49 14.77
C LEU A 186 3.25 13.55 15.22
N ARG A 187 3.09 12.93 16.39
CA ARG A 187 3.95 11.85 16.84
C ARG A 187 3.12 10.64 17.19
N TYR A 188 3.54 9.47 16.74
CA TYR A 188 2.89 8.22 17.13
C TYR A 188 3.87 7.06 17.18
N GLN A 189 3.51 6.10 18.02
CA GLN A 189 4.30 4.92 18.30
C GLN A 189 3.40 3.71 18.56
N ASP A 190 3.99 2.53 18.46
CA ASP A 190 3.39 1.32 19.04
C ASP A 190 3.31 1.46 20.56
N ALA A 191 2.12 1.24 21.11
CA ALA A 191 1.82 1.36 22.54
C ALA A 191 2.64 0.39 23.40
N GLU A 192 2.98 -0.80 22.88
CA GLU A 192 3.59 -1.86 23.67
C GLU A 192 5.09 -2.00 23.42
N ARG A 193 5.52 -2.09 22.16
CA ARG A 193 6.91 -2.48 21.85
C ARG A 193 7.83 -1.29 21.60
N ARG A 194 7.28 -0.06 21.48
CA ARG A 194 7.99 1.15 21.01
C ARG A 194 8.85 0.91 19.77
N ALA A 195 8.46 -0.08 18.96
CA ALA A 195 9.23 -0.53 17.81
C ALA A 195 8.90 0.29 16.55
N ILE A 196 7.92 1.18 16.65
CA ILE A 196 7.58 2.22 15.69
C ILE A 196 7.70 3.55 16.43
N ASP A 197 8.49 4.49 15.90
CA ASP A 197 8.50 5.89 16.32
C ASP A 197 8.51 6.74 15.05
N ILE A 198 7.41 7.47 14.85
CA ILE A 198 7.17 8.26 13.65
C ILE A 198 6.83 9.68 14.06
N VAL A 199 7.59 10.61 13.48
CA VAL A 199 7.35 12.04 13.59
C VAL A 199 6.94 12.56 12.23
N VAL A 200 5.80 13.23 12.18
CA VAL A 200 5.27 13.84 10.97
C VAL A 200 5.20 15.34 11.19
N ARG A 201 5.79 16.12 10.28
CA ARG A 201 5.71 17.58 10.32
C ARG A 201 4.80 18.09 9.21
N TYR A 202 3.91 19.00 9.57
CA TYR A 202 2.96 19.62 8.66
C TYR A 202 3.39 21.04 8.31
N ARG A 203 3.19 21.41 7.04
CA ARG A 203 3.28 22.80 6.57
C ARG A 203 2.04 23.15 5.76
N TYR A 204 1.55 24.37 5.96
CA TYR A 204 0.42 24.96 5.25
C TYR A 204 0.97 26.10 4.40
N GLU A 205 0.49 26.22 3.16
CA GLU A 205 0.99 27.20 2.19
C GLU A 205 0.35 28.59 2.40
N GLU A 206 -0.94 28.62 2.75
CA GLU A 206 -1.72 29.84 2.92
C GLU A 206 -2.53 29.81 4.23
N ARG A 207 -2.86 31.00 4.76
CA ARG A 207 -3.84 31.11 5.85
C ARG A 207 -5.22 30.72 5.31
N GLY A 208 -5.85 29.71 5.89
CA GLY A 208 -7.16 29.20 5.46
C GLY A 208 -7.12 27.91 4.64
N ALA A 209 -5.93 27.38 4.31
CA ALA A 209 -5.82 26.04 3.75
C ALA A 209 -6.23 25.00 4.81
N VAL A 210 -7.35 24.31 4.59
CA VAL A 210 -7.95 23.40 5.58
C VAL A 210 -7.13 22.12 5.84
N LEU A 211 -6.26 21.72 4.91
CA LEU A 211 -5.40 20.54 5.02
C LEU A 211 -3.93 20.91 4.79
N PRO A 212 -2.98 20.17 5.39
CA PRO A 212 -1.57 20.45 5.22
C PRO A 212 -1.11 20.24 3.77
N LYS A 213 -0.43 21.25 3.23
CA LYS A 213 0.17 21.22 1.89
C LYS A 213 1.35 20.24 1.85
N THR A 214 2.25 20.34 2.81
CA THR A 214 3.42 19.47 2.88
C THR A 214 3.37 18.63 4.14
N THR A 215 3.59 17.33 3.95
CA THR A 215 3.75 16.34 5.01
C THR A 215 5.15 15.76 4.92
N ILE A 216 5.95 15.95 5.97
CA ILE A 216 7.29 15.39 6.08
C ILE A 216 7.23 14.26 7.11
N VAL A 217 7.40 13.02 6.67
CA VAL A 217 7.35 11.82 7.49
C VAL A 217 8.77 11.36 7.80
N GLN A 218 9.15 11.44 9.06
CA GLN A 218 10.41 10.92 9.58
C GLN A 218 10.14 9.61 10.31
N ARG A 219 10.74 8.52 9.82
CA ARG A 219 10.65 7.18 10.43
C ARG A 219 12.01 6.76 10.96
N ASP A 220 12.10 6.52 12.25
CA ASP A 220 13.34 6.02 12.87
C ASP A 220 13.38 4.49 12.85
N LYS A 221 12.23 3.83 13.07
CA LYS A 221 12.04 2.38 12.97
C LYS A 221 10.64 2.08 12.44
N SER A 222 10.51 1.15 11.50
CA SER A 222 9.23 0.58 11.06
C SER A 222 9.33 -0.94 11.07
N ILE A 223 8.39 -1.59 11.76
CA ILE A 223 8.25 -3.05 11.77
C ILE A 223 7.60 -3.53 10.46
N ILE A 224 6.78 -2.66 9.85
CA ILE A 224 5.99 -2.99 8.65
C ILE A 224 6.86 -2.89 7.40
N ARG A 225 7.77 -1.92 7.34
CA ARG A 225 8.77 -1.78 6.27
C ARG A 225 10.17 -1.58 6.90
N PRO A 226 10.85 -2.66 7.35
CA PRO A 226 12.17 -2.55 7.95
C PRO A 226 13.16 -2.05 6.90
N HIS A 227 13.64 -0.83 7.10
CA HIS A 227 14.73 -0.24 6.32
C HIS A 227 15.91 0.03 7.26
N PRO A 228 17.16 -0.15 6.80
CA PRO A 228 18.32 0.25 7.59
C PRO A 228 18.38 1.78 7.66
N GLY A 229 18.12 2.34 8.84
CA GLY A 229 18.28 3.76 9.13
C GLY A 229 17.00 4.60 9.04
N GLN A 230 17.17 5.88 9.35
CA GLN A 230 16.10 6.87 9.37
C GLN A 230 15.66 7.22 7.95
N ARG A 231 14.36 7.14 7.67
CA ARG A 231 13.79 7.53 6.37
C ARG A 231 13.01 8.82 6.50
N LEU A 232 13.33 9.79 5.64
CA LEU A 232 12.63 11.07 5.54
C LEU A 232 11.86 11.11 4.22
N MET A 233 10.53 11.05 4.24
CA MET A 233 9.70 11.14 3.04
C MET A 233 8.94 12.44 3.05
N THR A 234 8.81 13.09 1.88
CA THR A 234 8.05 14.33 1.75
C THR A 234 6.94 14.13 0.73
N ASN A 235 5.70 14.40 1.14
CA ASN A 235 4.53 14.40 0.27
C ASN A 235 4.01 15.84 0.19
N ILE A 236 3.84 16.36 -1.03
CA ILE A 236 3.24 17.68 -1.26
C ILE A 236 1.87 17.45 -1.90
N LEU A 237 0.81 17.80 -1.18
CA LEU A 237 -0.55 17.80 -1.72
C LEU A 237 -0.69 18.94 -2.71
N VAL A 238 -0.87 18.64 -3.99
CA VAL A 238 -1.02 19.69 -5.01
C VAL A 238 -2.46 20.15 -5.09
N SER A 239 -3.39 19.20 -5.17
CA SER A 239 -4.83 19.45 -5.21
C SER A 239 -5.61 18.28 -4.63
N LEU A 240 -6.74 18.55 -3.98
CA LEU A 240 -7.68 17.55 -3.51
C LEU A 240 -9.11 18.01 -3.82
N GLU A 241 -9.82 17.21 -4.59
CA GLU A 241 -11.23 17.40 -4.92
C GLU A 241 -12.04 16.26 -4.27
N PRO A 242 -12.80 16.54 -3.20
CA PRO A 242 -13.74 15.57 -2.67
C PRO A 242 -14.87 15.35 -3.68
N GLY A 243 -15.50 14.18 -3.63
CA GLY A 243 -16.66 13.92 -4.46
C GLY A 243 -16.75 12.50 -4.97
N VAL A 244 -17.91 12.22 -5.54
CA VAL A 244 -18.13 11.00 -6.31
C VAL A 244 -17.94 11.31 -7.79
N VAL A 245 -17.36 10.37 -8.53
CA VAL A 245 -17.35 10.39 -10.00
C VAL A 245 -18.53 9.52 -10.47
N PRO A 246 -19.64 10.10 -10.98
CA PRO A 246 -20.83 9.34 -11.34
C PRO A 246 -20.55 8.23 -12.35
N GLU A 247 -19.66 8.48 -13.31
CA GLU A 247 -19.27 7.54 -14.36
C GLU A 247 -18.48 6.34 -13.81
N ALA A 248 -17.88 6.47 -12.62
CA ALA A 248 -17.11 5.43 -11.95
C ALA A 248 -17.86 4.78 -10.78
N ALA A 249 -19.20 4.75 -10.83
CA ALA A 249 -20.04 4.14 -9.79
C ALA A 249 -19.68 2.66 -9.52
N GLN A 250 -19.30 1.92 -10.56
CA GLN A 250 -18.81 0.53 -10.49
C GLN A 250 -17.27 0.44 -10.51
N GLY A 251 -16.60 1.52 -10.12
CA GLY A 251 -15.15 1.68 -10.23
C GLY A 251 -14.73 2.17 -11.61
N PHE A 252 -13.42 2.34 -11.77
CA PHE A 252 -12.83 2.88 -12.98
C PHE A 252 -12.53 1.76 -13.97
N THR A 253 -12.58 2.06 -15.27
CA THR A 253 -12.27 1.09 -16.33
C THR A 253 -11.06 1.55 -17.14
N PRO A 254 -10.31 0.63 -17.80
CA PRO A 254 -9.19 0.99 -18.67
C PRO A 254 -9.54 2.03 -19.73
N SER A 255 -10.75 1.95 -20.31
CA SER A 255 -11.21 2.86 -21.35
C SER A 255 -11.28 4.34 -20.93
N MET A 256 -11.37 4.61 -19.62
CA MET A 256 -11.33 5.99 -19.10
C MET A 256 -9.92 6.64 -19.20
N PHE A 257 -8.89 5.85 -19.50
CA PHE A 257 -7.49 6.29 -19.54
C PHE A 257 -6.79 6.02 -20.88
N ILE A 258 -7.49 5.36 -21.80
CA ILE A 258 -7.01 5.09 -23.16
C ILE A 258 -7.66 6.12 -24.07
N GLY A 259 -6.84 6.93 -24.75
CA GLY A 259 -7.36 7.87 -25.74
C GLY A 259 -7.85 7.11 -26.99
N GLU A 260 -8.93 7.59 -27.61
CA GLU A 260 -9.49 6.99 -28.83
C GLU A 260 -8.47 6.89 -29.98
N GLN A 261 -7.46 7.76 -29.99
CA GLN A 261 -6.44 7.85 -31.05
C GLN A 261 -5.22 6.94 -30.82
N ASP A 262 -5.07 6.34 -29.63
CA ASP A 262 -3.92 5.49 -29.30
C ASP A 262 -4.39 4.24 -28.52
N PRO A 263 -5.11 3.31 -29.19
CA PRO A 263 -5.56 2.10 -28.54
C PRO A 263 -4.35 1.22 -28.16
N PRO A 264 -4.44 0.49 -27.04
CA PRO A 264 -3.39 -0.42 -26.61
C PRO A 264 -3.15 -1.49 -27.68
N ARG A 265 -1.88 -1.79 -27.91
CA ARG A 265 -1.46 -2.81 -28.89
C ARG A 265 -1.55 -4.23 -28.33
N GLU A 266 -1.61 -4.36 -27.01
CA GLU A 266 -1.57 -5.66 -26.33
C GLU A 266 -2.56 -5.70 -25.16
N LEU A 267 -3.30 -6.82 -25.07
CA LEU A 267 -4.13 -7.14 -23.92
C LEU A 267 -3.53 -8.34 -23.18
N LEU A 268 -3.36 -8.18 -21.88
CA LEU A 268 -2.80 -9.18 -20.99
C LEU A 268 -3.84 -9.58 -19.95
N ILE A 269 -4.07 -10.88 -19.81
CA ILE A 269 -4.99 -11.42 -18.82
C ILE A 269 -4.17 -12.24 -17.82
N ASN A 270 -4.21 -11.87 -16.55
CA ASN A 270 -3.66 -12.67 -15.46
C ASN A 270 -4.80 -13.50 -14.88
N SER A 271 -4.70 -14.82 -15.00
CA SER A 271 -5.73 -15.76 -14.57
C SER A 271 -5.07 -17.00 -13.97
N ASN A 272 -5.53 -17.43 -12.81
CA ASN A 272 -4.98 -18.58 -12.07
C ASN A 272 -3.46 -18.47 -11.80
N GLY A 273 -2.96 -17.26 -11.58
CA GLY A 273 -1.53 -16.99 -11.38
C GLY A 273 -0.68 -17.06 -12.65
N VAL A 274 -1.29 -17.21 -13.82
CA VAL A 274 -0.61 -17.26 -15.13
C VAL A 274 -0.98 -16.02 -15.94
N ARG A 275 -0.02 -15.50 -16.71
CA ARG A 275 -0.21 -14.33 -17.59
C ARG A 275 -0.36 -14.79 -19.04
N TYR A 276 -1.43 -14.35 -19.67
CA TYR A 276 -1.80 -14.66 -21.04
C TYR A 276 -1.71 -13.40 -21.90
N VAL A 277 -1.16 -13.53 -23.11
CA VAL A 277 -1.24 -12.49 -24.14
C VAL A 277 -2.44 -12.77 -25.01
N VAL A 278 -3.35 -11.81 -25.15
CA VAL A 278 -4.55 -11.92 -25.98
C VAL A 278 -4.31 -11.14 -27.26
N THR A 279 -4.47 -11.81 -28.40
CA THR A 279 -4.37 -11.18 -29.71
C THR A 279 -5.58 -10.29 -29.98
N GLU A 280 -5.49 -9.45 -31.01
CA GLU A 280 -6.61 -8.63 -31.50
C GLU A 280 -7.85 -9.46 -31.89
N LEU A 281 -7.65 -10.74 -32.23
CA LEU A 281 -8.73 -11.70 -32.55
C LEU A 281 -9.31 -12.38 -31.29
N GLY A 282 -8.87 -11.99 -30.10
CA GLY A 282 -9.29 -12.61 -28.83
C GLY A 282 -8.62 -13.96 -28.53
N MET A 283 -7.60 -14.36 -29.29
CA MET A 283 -6.91 -15.65 -29.12
C MET A 283 -5.81 -15.54 -28.06
N ILE A 284 -5.66 -16.56 -27.22
CA ILE A 284 -4.58 -16.62 -26.24
C ILE A 284 -3.29 -17.11 -26.92
N ARG A 285 -2.28 -16.26 -26.96
CA ARG A 285 -0.89 -16.63 -27.27
C ARG A 285 -0.19 -17.03 -25.97
N ASN A 286 -0.03 -18.33 -25.77
CA ASN A 286 0.86 -18.87 -24.75
C ASN A 286 2.28 -18.95 -25.31
N GLU A 287 3.25 -18.28 -24.67
CA GLU A 287 4.62 -18.78 -24.71
C GLU A 287 4.69 -20.04 -23.84
N GLY A 288 4.30 -21.19 -24.40
CA GLY A 288 4.75 -22.52 -23.96
C GLY A 288 4.36 -23.05 -22.57
N VAL A 289 3.46 -22.43 -21.82
CA VAL A 289 3.00 -22.97 -20.52
C VAL A 289 1.53 -23.35 -20.63
N GLU A 290 1.23 -24.65 -20.67
CA GLU A 290 -0.13 -25.14 -20.40
C GLU A 290 -0.62 -24.50 -19.09
N PRO A 291 -1.85 -23.97 -19.02
CA PRO A 291 -2.44 -23.60 -17.74
C PRO A 291 -2.28 -24.80 -16.79
N PRO A 292 -1.79 -24.64 -15.56
CA PRO A 292 -1.75 -25.76 -14.64
C PRO A 292 -3.17 -26.31 -14.54
N ALA A 293 -3.36 -27.56 -14.97
CA ALA A 293 -4.64 -28.23 -14.91
C ALA A 293 -5.14 -28.11 -13.47
N TYR A 294 -6.27 -27.41 -13.30
CA TYR A 294 -6.82 -26.94 -12.02
C TYR A 294 -7.01 -28.08 -10.98
N ALA A 295 -6.96 -29.34 -11.43
CA ALA A 295 -6.99 -30.55 -10.61
C ALA A 295 -5.70 -30.83 -9.80
N LEU A 296 -4.59 -30.12 -10.02
CA LEU A 296 -3.31 -30.38 -9.33
C LEU A 296 -2.88 -29.28 -8.34
N VAL A 297 -3.57 -28.13 -8.28
CA VAL A 297 -3.17 -26.98 -7.43
C VAL A 297 -3.88 -26.97 -6.06
N THR A 298 -4.94 -27.76 -5.88
CA THR A 298 -5.54 -28.01 -4.55
C THR A 298 -4.73 -28.99 -3.70
N GLU A 299 -3.80 -29.75 -4.29
CA GLU A 299 -2.74 -30.40 -3.52
C GLU A 299 -1.65 -29.37 -3.23
N ARG A 300 -1.88 -28.51 -2.22
CA ARG A 300 -0.74 -27.99 -1.46
C ARG A 300 0.10 -29.22 -1.07
N PRO A 301 1.40 -29.31 -1.40
CA PRO A 301 2.23 -30.34 -0.80
C PRO A 301 2.20 -30.09 0.70
N GLY A 302 1.35 -30.84 1.41
CA GLY A 302 1.16 -30.67 2.84
C GLY A 302 2.48 -30.83 3.56
N ALA A 303 2.57 -30.28 4.77
CA ALA A 303 3.74 -30.39 5.65
C ALA A 303 4.34 -31.81 5.73
N ALA A 304 3.56 -32.85 5.42
CA ALA A 304 3.97 -34.23 5.22
C ALA A 304 5.14 -34.43 4.20
N ARG A 305 5.19 -33.71 3.07
CA ARG A 305 6.29 -33.87 2.09
C ARG A 305 7.62 -33.31 2.60
N TYR A 306 7.60 -32.20 3.34
CA TYR A 306 8.78 -31.66 3.99
C TYR A 306 9.18 -32.49 5.23
N GLY A 307 8.19 -33.04 5.95
CA GLY A 307 8.42 -33.98 7.05
C GLY A 307 9.18 -35.23 6.59
N GLY A 308 8.78 -35.83 5.45
CA GLY A 308 9.49 -36.98 4.88
C GLY A 308 10.95 -36.67 4.53
N LEU A 309 11.23 -35.49 3.95
CA LEU A 309 12.60 -35.07 3.63
C LEU A 309 13.45 -34.91 4.90
N VAL A 310 12.90 -34.25 5.94
CA VAL A 310 13.61 -34.03 7.22
C VAL A 310 13.90 -35.35 7.93
N VAL A 311 12.95 -36.29 7.96
CA VAL A 311 13.15 -37.63 8.54
C VAL A 311 14.23 -38.40 7.78
N THR A 312 14.22 -38.34 6.45
CA THR A 312 15.22 -39.03 5.61
C THR A 312 16.62 -38.48 5.86
N VAL A 313 16.77 -37.16 5.94
CA VAL A 313 18.05 -36.50 6.24
C VAL A 313 18.53 -36.87 7.65
N ALA A 314 17.64 -36.85 8.65
CA ALA A 314 17.99 -37.21 10.02
C ALA A 314 18.44 -38.68 10.16
N LEU A 315 17.77 -39.61 9.48
CA LEU A 315 18.15 -41.03 9.46
C LEU A 315 19.50 -41.25 8.75
N ALA A 316 19.73 -40.56 7.63
CA ALA A 316 21.01 -40.63 6.92
C ALA A 316 22.17 -40.11 7.78
N CYS A 317 22.00 -38.96 8.44
CA CYS A 317 22.99 -38.42 9.38
C CYS A 317 23.24 -39.36 10.57
N GLY A 318 22.18 -39.93 11.15
CA GLY A 318 22.28 -40.90 12.25
C GLY A 318 23.02 -42.18 11.85
N PHE A 319 22.76 -42.69 10.64
CA PHE A 319 23.43 -43.88 10.10
C PHE A 319 24.92 -43.65 9.86
N VAL A 320 25.28 -42.50 9.27
CA VAL A 320 26.68 -42.09 9.06
C VAL A 320 27.42 -41.96 10.40
N TRP A 321 26.79 -41.33 11.40
CA TRP A 321 27.36 -41.22 12.74
C TRP A 321 27.57 -42.58 13.41
N TRP A 322 26.61 -43.49 13.30
CA TRP A 322 26.71 -44.84 13.85
C TRP A 322 27.83 -45.66 13.20
N LEU A 323 27.97 -45.59 11.87
CA LEU A 323 29.10 -46.20 11.15
C LEU A 323 30.44 -45.62 11.59
N GLY A 324 30.51 -44.31 11.78
CA GLY A 324 31.70 -43.63 12.31
C GLY A 324 32.06 -44.11 13.72
N LYS A 325 31.06 -44.35 14.58
CA LYS A 325 31.27 -44.85 15.94
C LYS A 325 31.74 -46.30 15.96
N ARG A 326 31.21 -47.17 15.08
CA ARG A 326 31.69 -48.57 14.96
C ARG A 326 33.13 -48.66 14.49
N ARG A 327 33.57 -47.79 13.57
CA ARG A 327 34.97 -47.73 13.12
C ARG A 327 35.95 -47.23 14.18
N ARG A 328 35.44 -46.60 15.25
CA ARG A 328 36.24 -46.10 16.38
C ARG A 328 36.29 -47.06 17.56
N GLN A 329 35.73 -48.27 17.47
CA GLN A 329 36.00 -49.28 18.49
C GLN A 329 37.46 -49.74 18.35
N PRO A 330 38.33 -49.44 19.33
CA PRO A 330 39.70 -49.92 19.29
C PRO A 330 39.66 -51.44 19.41
N THR A 331 40.24 -52.14 18.44
CA THR A 331 40.59 -53.55 18.60
C THR A 331 41.45 -53.68 19.83
N THR A 332 40.88 -54.23 20.91
CA THR A 332 41.61 -54.61 22.11
C THR A 332 42.71 -55.58 21.68
N PRO A 333 44.00 -55.29 21.92
CA PRO A 333 45.05 -56.24 21.60
C PRO A 333 44.90 -57.46 22.51
N ASN A 334 44.74 -58.63 21.88
CA ASN A 334 44.75 -59.92 22.55
C ASN A 334 46.14 -60.11 23.19
N GLN A 335 46.25 -59.93 24.51
CA GLN A 335 47.38 -60.46 25.28
C GLN A 335 47.20 -61.97 25.37
N LYS A 336 48.02 -62.72 24.62
CA LYS A 336 48.31 -64.13 24.93
C LYS A 336 49.56 -64.19 25.80
N SER A 337 49.45 -65.00 26.84
CA SER A 337 50.44 -65.41 27.84
C SER A 337 51.75 -65.90 27.26
#